data_AF-A0A4R1RBZ8-F1
#
_entry.id   AF-A0A4R1RBZ8-F1
#
_cell.length_a   1.000
_cell.length_b   1.000
_cell.length_c   1.000
_cell.angle_alpha   90.00
_cell.angle_beta   90.00
_cell.angle_gamma   90.00
#
_symmetry.space_group_name_H-M   'P 1'
#
loop_
_entity.id
_entity.type
_entity.pdbx_description
1 polymer ?
#
loop_
_entity_poly.entity_id
_entity_poly.type
_entity_poly.pdbx_seq_one_letter_code
_entity_poly.pdbx_strand_id
1 'polypeptide(L)' 'MLKIEGFLEMQPNGKYLVGGEHELTSGESIRIKMSDDQWLPMRMEHDGETYYLTNGEVSFYPKRMFVRYESSRS' A
#
# COMPACT_ATOMS: atom_id res chain seq x y z
N MET A 1 -17.35 5.36 -2.32
CA MET A 1 -16.11 4.66 -2.70
C MET A 1 -14.95 5.64 -2.61
N LEU A 2 -13.97 5.39 -1.74
CA LEU A 2 -12.77 6.21 -1.65
C LEU A 2 -11.71 5.63 -2.58
N LYS A 3 -11.13 6.46 -3.45
CA LYS A 3 -10.05 6.07 -4.35
C LYS A 3 -8.94 7.12 -4.25
N ILE A 4 -7.76 6.68 -3.83
CA ILE A 4 -6.58 7.55 -3.67
C ILE A 4 -5.45 6.92 -4.47
N GLU A 5 -4.79 7.73 -5.29
CA GLU A 5 -3.59 7.34 -6.04
C GLU A 5 -2.44 8.25 -5.65
N GLY A 6 -1.26 7.69 -5.44
CA GLY A 6 -0.09 8.47 -5.06
C GLY A 6 1.09 7.61 -4.70
N PHE A 7 2.19 8.25 -4.31
CA PHE A 7 3.34 7.53 -3.78
C PHE A 7 3.03 6.97 -2.40
N LEU A 8 3.43 5.73 -2.19
CA LEU A 8 3.54 5.09 -0.89
C LEU A 8 4.80 5.61 -0.22
N GLU A 9 4.65 6.29 0.91
CA GLU A 9 5.75 6.98 1.60
C GLU A 9 5.76 6.62 3.09
N MET A 10 6.88 6.05 3.55
CA MET A 10 7.10 5.77 4.96
C MET A 10 7.32 7.07 5.72
N GLN A 11 6.58 7.24 6.79
CA GLN A 11 6.65 8.39 7.69
C GLN A 11 7.65 8.13 8.83
N PRO A 12 8.13 9.17 9.53
CA PRO A 12 9.05 9.01 10.66
C PRO A 12 8.52 8.14 11.81
N ASN A 13 7.20 7.95 11.90
CA ASN A 13 6.56 7.08 12.89
C ASN A 13 6.49 5.59 12.46
N GLY A 14 7.12 5.22 11.33
CA GLY A 14 7.14 3.85 10.81
C GLY A 14 5.89 3.44 10.02
N LYS A 15 4.89 4.31 9.89
CA LYS A 15 3.68 4.02 9.11
C LYS A 15 3.80 4.50 7.68
N TYR A 16 2.96 3.98 6.80
CA TYR A 16 2.94 4.36 5.39
C TYR A 16 1.72 5.20 5.04
N LEU A 17 1.93 6.28 4.28
CA LEU A 17 0.86 7.06 3.67
C LEU A 17 0.79 6.81 2.17
N VAL A 18 -0.43 6.78 1.62
CA VAL A 18 -0.69 6.87 0.18
C VAL A 18 -0.97 8.32 -0.18
N GLY A 19 -0.17 8.87 -1.09
CA GLY A 19 -0.33 10.24 -1.58
C GLY A 19 -0.13 11.31 -0.49
N GLY A 20 0.47 10.96 0.66
CA GLY A 20 0.61 11.86 1.81
C GLY A 20 -0.67 12.12 2.60
N GLU A 21 -1.79 11.47 2.25
CA GLU A 21 -3.11 11.76 2.83
C GLU A 21 -3.68 10.61 3.63
N HIS A 22 -3.50 9.37 3.15
CA HIS A 22 -4.16 8.21 3.73
C HIS A 22 -3.16 7.24 4.35
N GLU A 23 -3.23 7.08 5.67
CA GLU A 23 -2.43 6.10 6.43
C GLU A 23 -2.94 4.69 6.20
N LEU A 24 -2.04 3.80 5.75
CA LEU A 24 -2.32 2.38 5.60
C LEU A 24 -2.07 1.63 6.90
N THR A 25 -2.92 0.65 7.15
CA THR A 25 -2.88 -0.27 8.28
C THR A 25 -2.86 -1.73 7.82
N SER A 26 -2.50 -2.64 8.71
CA SER A 26 -2.47 -4.08 8.42
C SER A 26 -3.85 -4.59 7.97
N GLY A 27 -3.86 -5.44 6.96
CA GLY A 27 -5.05 -5.98 6.32
C GLY A 27 -5.58 -5.13 5.15
N GLU A 28 -5.15 -3.87 5.01
CA GLU A 28 -5.62 -3.02 3.92
C GLU A 28 -5.01 -3.41 2.57
N SER A 29 -5.85 -3.36 1.54
CA SER A 29 -5.46 -3.72 0.18
C SER A 29 -5.13 -2.48 -0.66
N ILE A 30 -4.07 -2.58 -1.43
CA ILE A 30 -3.65 -1.58 -2.40
C ILE A 30 -3.33 -2.27 -3.73
N ARG A 31 -3.17 -1.47 -4.78
CA ARG A 31 -2.58 -1.93 -6.04
C ARG A 31 -1.33 -1.14 -6.35
N ILE A 32 -0.25 -1.82 -6.73
CA ILE A 32 1.01 -1.19 -7.13
C ILE A 32 1.01 -1.00 -8.65
N LYS A 33 1.42 0.18 -9.12
CA LYS A 33 1.62 0.44 -10.54
C LYS A 33 2.89 -0.28 -11.03
N MET A 34 2.73 -1.29 -11.89
CA MET A 34 3.84 -2.03 -12.50
C MET A 34 4.22 -1.43 -13.86
N SER A 35 3.22 -1.01 -14.62
CA SER A 35 3.32 -0.29 -15.89
C SER A 35 2.07 0.59 -16.05
N ASP A 36 1.89 1.26 -17.19
CA ASP A 36 0.76 2.19 -17.37
C ASP A 36 -0.62 1.51 -17.25
N ASP A 37 -0.75 0.30 -17.77
CA ASP A 37 -2.01 -0.45 -17.77
C ASP A 37 -2.02 -1.62 -16.76
N GLN A 38 -0.92 -1.86 -16.04
CA GLN A 38 -0.80 -2.99 -15.14
C GLN A 38 -0.69 -2.58 -13.68
N TRP A 39 -1.59 -3.13 -12.88
CA TRP A 39 -1.68 -2.91 -11.44
C TRP A 39 -1.64 -4.25 -10.71
N LEU A 40 -0.70 -4.41 -9.79
CA LEU A 40 -0.53 -5.63 -9.00
C LEU A 40 -1.25 -5.50 -7.66
N PRO A 41 -2.25 -6.33 -7.33
CA PRO A 41 -2.92 -6.30 -6.04
C PRO A 41 -1.98 -6.80 -4.93
N MET A 42 -1.92 -6.05 -3.84
CA MET A 42 -1.14 -6.35 -2.65
C MET A 42 -1.93 -6.00 -1.41
N ARG A 43 -1.59 -6.61 -0.29
CA ARG A 43 -2.12 -6.32 1.03
C ARG A 43 -0.98 -5.86 1.94
N MET A 44 -1.25 -4.82 2.72
CA MET A 44 -0.34 -4.35 3.76
C MET A 44 -0.46 -5.27 4.97
N GLU A 45 0.67 -5.70 5.51
CA GLU A 45 0.76 -6.52 6.71
C GLU A 45 1.88 -6.00 7.61
N HIS A 46 1.89 -6.43 8.87
CA HIS A 46 2.95 -6.10 9.82
C HIS A 46 3.50 -7.37 10.44
N ASP A 47 4.83 -7.53 10.47
CA ASP A 47 5.50 -8.75 10.96
C ASP A 47 5.90 -8.69 12.44
N GLY A 48 5.71 -7.54 13.07
CA GLY A 48 6.10 -7.27 14.45
C GLY A 48 7.24 -6.26 14.57
N GLU A 49 7.99 -6.05 13.48
CA GLU A 49 9.06 -5.05 13.39
C GLU A 49 8.67 -3.91 12.46
N THR A 50 8.08 -4.21 11.31
CA THR A 50 7.69 -3.21 10.31
C THR A 50 6.56 -3.67 9.41
N TYR A 51 6.10 -2.77 8.54
CA TYR A 51 5.11 -3.03 7.51
C TYR A 51 5.75 -3.60 6.25
N TYR A 52 5.06 -4.55 5.62
CA TYR A 52 5.42 -5.14 4.34
C TYR A 52 4.19 -5.33 3.46
N LEU A 53 4.42 -5.51 2.15
CA LEU A 53 3.37 -5.83 1.18
C LEU A 53 3.43 -7.30 0.81
N THR A 54 2.28 -7.95 0.73
CA THR A 54 2.16 -9.34 0.26
C THR A 54 0.90 -9.58 -0.59
N ASN A 55 0.98 -10.51 -1.54
CA ASN A 55 -0.19 -11.05 -2.23
C ASN A 55 -0.36 -12.57 -2.00
N GLY A 56 0.40 -13.15 -1.06
CA GLY A 56 0.41 -14.59 -0.77
C GLY A 56 1.45 -15.39 -1.57
N GLU A 57 1.91 -14.86 -2.71
CA GLU A 57 2.98 -15.49 -3.51
C GLU A 57 4.32 -14.77 -3.32
N VAL A 58 4.27 -13.43 -3.24
CA VAL A 58 5.43 -12.57 -3.08
C VAL A 58 5.20 -11.63 -1.91
N SER A 59 6.26 -11.40 -1.13
CA SER A 59 6.29 -10.43 -0.05
C SER A 59 7.56 -9.59 -0.11
N PHE A 60 7.46 -8.30 0.19
CA PHE A 60 8.62 -7.42 0.29
C PHE A 60 8.34 -6.17 1.13
N TYR A 61 9.40 -5.58 1.67
CA TYR A 61 9.36 -4.29 2.35
C TYR A 61 9.34 -3.14 1.34
N PRO A 62 8.26 -2.33 1.30
CA PRO A 62 8.12 -1.32 0.28
C PRO A 62 9.07 -0.14 0.52
N LYS A 63 9.71 0.31 -0.57
CA LYS A 63 10.37 1.62 -0.65
C LYS A 63 9.34 2.65 -1.16
N ARG A 64 9.77 3.59 -2.01
CA ARG A 64 8.88 4.53 -2.71
C ARG A 64 8.28 3.85 -3.95
N MET A 65 6.95 3.78 -4.02
CA MET A 65 6.24 3.20 -5.17
C MET A 65 4.90 3.87 -5.40
N PHE A 66 4.45 3.94 -6.65
CA PHE A 66 3.15 4.53 -6.97
C PHE A 66 2.06 3.48 -6.78
N VAL A 67 1.06 3.80 -5.96
CA VAL A 67 0.01 2.86 -5.55
C VAL A 67 -1.36 3.50 -5.67
N ARG A 68 -2.36 2.63 -5.67
CA ARG A 68 -3.78 2.96 -5.63
C ARG A 68 -4.41 2.26 -4.44
N TYR A 69 -5.03 3.02 -3.56
CA TYR A 69 -5.90 2.53 -2.51
C TYR A 69 -7.36 2.67 -2.95
N GLU A 70 -8.14 1.60 -2.78
CA GLU A 70 -9.57 1.57 -3.06
C GLU A 70 -10.30 0.99 -1.85
N SER A 71 -11.17 1.79 -1.24
CA SER A 71 -12.05 1.31 -0.17
C SER A 71 -13.50 1.41 -0.62
N SER A 72 -14.14 0.24 -0.71
CA SER A 72 -15.59 0.11 -0.69
C SER A 72 -16.07 0.25 0.74
N ARG A 73 -16.02 1.47 1.29
CA ARG A 73 -16.84 1.79 2.47
C ARG A 73 -18.30 1.51 2.08
N SER A 74 -18.89 0.51 2.74
CA SER A 74 -20.34 0.28 2.78
C SER A 74 -20.94 1.12 3.92
#